data_AF-A0AA35E5I4-F1
#
_entry.id   AF-A0AA35E5I4-F1
#
_cell.length_a   1.000
_cell.length_b   1.000
_cell.length_c   1.000
_cell.angle_alpha   90.00
_cell.angle_beta   90.00
_cell.angle_gamma   90.00
#
_symmetry.space_group_name_H-M   'P 1'
#
loop_
_entity.id
_entity.type
_entity.pdbx_description
1 polymer ?
#
loop_
_entity_poly.entity_id
_entity_poly.type
_entity_poly.pdbx_seq_one_letter_code
_entity_poly.pdbx_strand_id
1 'polypeptide(L)'
;MDAEQKDTTQFFLDSWLAEAVHRCSSFLHSANKPFSFDDDFHRRRMFEEHYALTATVMGVRFAKQLVHHTPKELKESLESFIIATQDAVDVRDMREHSDEYFLGRGRKKEEFFKGSGQGVQCDMSSSIQNENGYMLGNLIAMETVRDECQALLQYIRDNA
;
A
#
# COMPACT_ATOMS: atom_id res chain seq x y z
N MET A 1 6.04 5.98 -24.90
CA MET A 1 6.10 4.54 -24.61
C MET A 1 5.75 3.81 -25.89
N ASP A 2 6.62 2.92 -26.36
CA ASP A 2 6.31 2.04 -27.48
C ASP A 2 5.38 0.88 -27.03
N ALA A 3 4.93 0.06 -27.98
CA ALA A 3 3.99 -1.03 -27.68
C ALA A 3 4.58 -2.09 -26.75
N GLU A 4 5.84 -2.47 -26.94
CA GLU A 4 6.53 -3.48 -26.11
C GLU A 4 6.72 -2.99 -24.67
N GLN A 5 7.10 -1.72 -24.50
CA GLN A 5 7.20 -1.08 -23.19
C GLN A 5 5.83 -1.00 -22.51
N LYS A 6 4.77 -0.71 -23.26
CA LYS A 6 3.41 -0.64 -22.73
C LYS A 6 2.95 -2.01 -22.22
N ASP A 7 3.12 -3.05 -23.02
CA ASP A 7 2.74 -4.42 -22.66
C ASP A 7 3.54 -4.90 -21.44
N THR A 8 4.85 -4.60 -21.40
CA THR A 8 5.71 -4.89 -20.25
C THR A 8 5.26 -4.16 -18.99
N THR A 9 4.94 -2.88 -19.11
CA THR A 9 4.44 -2.05 -17.99
C THR A 9 3.12 -2.60 -17.44
N GLN A 10 2.22 -3.00 -18.34
CA GLN A 10 0.93 -3.59 -17.97
C GLN A 10 1.10 -4.96 -17.30
N PHE A 11 2.00 -5.81 -17.80
CA PHE A 11 2.33 -7.09 -17.16
C PHE A 11 2.83 -6.91 -15.73
N PHE A 12 3.75 -5.97 -15.49
CA PHE A 12 4.25 -5.69 -14.15
C PHE A 12 3.15 -5.10 -13.25
N LEU A 13 2.31 -4.21 -13.79
CA LEU A 13 1.18 -3.66 -13.05
C LEU A 13 0.21 -4.77 -12.59
N ASP A 14 -0.24 -5.64 -13.49
CA ASP A 14 -1.12 -6.78 -13.16
C ASP A 14 -0.48 -7.68 -12.08
N SER A 15 0.80 -8.02 -12.26
CA SER A 15 1.54 -8.88 -11.32
C SER A 15 1.64 -8.28 -9.92
N TRP A 16 1.94 -6.97 -9.82
CA TRP A 16 2.05 -6.29 -8.53
C TRP A 16 0.70 -6.10 -7.84
N LEU A 17 -0.35 -5.79 -8.61
CA LEU A 17 -1.71 -5.70 -8.06
C LEU A 17 -2.19 -7.05 -7.53
N ALA A 18 -1.96 -8.14 -8.28
CA ALA A 18 -2.30 -9.49 -7.84
C ALA A 18 -1.55 -9.89 -6.56
N GLU A 19 -0.25 -9.57 -6.48
CA GLU A 19 0.54 -9.82 -5.27
C GLU A 19 0.02 -9.01 -4.07
N ALA A 20 -0.30 -7.73 -4.26
CA ALA A 20 -0.86 -6.88 -3.21
C ALA A 20 -2.18 -7.47 -2.67
N VAL A 21 -3.11 -7.83 -3.56
CA VAL A 21 -4.38 -8.49 -3.19
C VAL A 21 -4.13 -9.78 -2.41
N HIS A 22 -3.22 -10.64 -2.90
CA HIS A 22 -2.90 -11.90 -2.24
C HIS A 22 -2.38 -11.69 -0.83
N ARG A 23 -1.43 -10.76 -0.65
CA ARG A 23 -0.83 -10.46 0.66
C ARG A 23 -1.80 -9.81 1.61
N CYS A 24 -2.59 -8.82 1.16
CA CYS A 24 -3.64 -8.25 1.99
C CYS A 24 -4.66 -9.30 2.42
N SER A 25 -5.07 -10.21 1.51
CA SER A 25 -6.04 -11.26 1.83
C SER A 25 -5.47 -12.28 2.82
N SER A 26 -4.22 -12.70 2.64
CA SER A 26 -3.52 -13.59 3.57
C SER A 26 -3.41 -12.95 4.96
N PHE A 27 -3.03 -11.67 4.98
CA PHE A 27 -2.94 -10.88 6.19
C PHE A 27 -4.29 -10.78 6.91
N LEU A 28 -5.35 -10.34 6.22
CA LEU A 28 -6.66 -10.15 6.83
C LEU A 28 -7.29 -11.45 7.31
N HIS A 29 -6.97 -12.58 6.65
CA HIS A 29 -7.35 -13.90 7.13
C HIS A 29 -6.62 -14.29 8.42
N SER A 30 -5.34 -13.90 8.58
CA SER A 30 -4.55 -14.13 9.80
C SER A 30 -4.80 -13.08 10.89
N ALA A 31 -5.28 -11.88 10.52
CA ALA A 31 -5.59 -10.76 11.39
C ALA A 31 -6.64 -11.12 12.45
N ASN A 32 -7.63 -11.93 12.05
CA ASN A 32 -8.75 -12.35 12.89
C ASN A 32 -8.48 -13.59 13.75
N LYS A 33 -7.27 -14.15 13.72
CA LYS A 33 -6.90 -15.29 14.58
C LYS A 33 -6.56 -14.81 15.98
N PRO A 34 -6.84 -15.62 17.03
CA PRO A 34 -6.47 -15.28 18.41
C PRO A 34 -4.98 -14.95 18.50
N PHE A 35 -4.66 -13.94 19.31
CA PHE A 35 -3.28 -13.59 19.61
C PHE A 35 -2.50 -14.83 20.07
N SER A 36 -1.33 -15.05 19.45
CA SER A 36 -0.44 -16.15 19.78
C SER A 36 0.95 -15.58 20.06
N PHE A 37 1.56 -16.00 21.17
CA PHE A 37 2.98 -15.72 21.48
C PHE A 37 3.96 -16.54 20.62
N ASP A 38 3.46 -17.23 19.59
CA ASP A 38 4.29 -17.91 18.61
C ASP A 38 5.05 -16.87 17.78
N ASP A 39 6.37 -16.82 17.95
CA ASP A 39 7.30 -15.95 17.22
C ASP A 39 7.11 -16.00 15.70
N ASP A 40 6.69 -17.16 15.17
CA ASP A 40 6.39 -17.34 13.75
C ASP A 40 5.17 -16.53 13.30
N PHE A 41 4.17 -16.36 14.16
CA PHE A 41 2.95 -15.62 13.86
C PHE A 41 3.24 -14.12 13.68
N HIS A 42 4.01 -13.54 14.59
CA HIS A 42 4.38 -12.13 14.53
C HIS A 42 5.27 -11.81 13.33
N ARG A 43 6.27 -12.67 13.06
CA ARG A 43 7.14 -12.50 11.89
C ARG A 43 6.33 -12.56 10.60
N ARG A 44 5.46 -13.55 10.44
CA ARG A 44 4.63 -13.70 9.23
C ARG A 44 3.74 -12.48 9.00
N ARG A 45 3.08 -11.95 10.04
CA ARG A 45 2.29 -10.72 9.93
C ARG A 45 3.10 -9.53 9.45
N MET A 46 4.25 -9.27 10.07
CA MET A 46 5.13 -8.17 9.67
C MET A 46 5.59 -8.30 8.22
N PHE A 47 5.93 -9.52 7.77
CA PHE A 47 6.29 -9.77 6.37
C PHE A 47 5.10 -9.53 5.44
N GLU A 48 3.92 -10.07 5.76
CA GLU A 48 2.72 -9.90 4.94
C GLU A 48 2.35 -8.41 4.78
N GLU A 49 2.39 -7.62 5.85
CA GLU A 49 2.15 -6.17 5.78
C GLU A 49 3.18 -5.46 4.90
N HIS A 50 4.48 -5.72 5.13
CA HIS A 50 5.55 -5.08 4.38
C HIS A 50 5.48 -5.43 2.89
N TYR A 51 5.21 -6.69 2.56
CA TYR A 51 5.05 -7.12 1.16
C TYR A 51 3.78 -6.55 0.53
N ALA A 52 2.66 -6.47 1.25
CA ALA A 52 1.44 -5.84 0.75
C ALA A 52 1.66 -4.36 0.39
N LEU A 53 2.30 -3.61 1.30
CA LEU A 53 2.65 -2.20 1.06
C LEU A 53 3.64 -2.05 -0.10
N THR A 54 4.68 -2.88 -0.15
CA THR A 54 5.67 -2.84 -1.24
C THR A 54 5.03 -3.14 -2.59
N ALA A 55 4.20 -4.18 -2.67
CA ALA A 55 3.49 -4.53 -3.90
C ALA A 55 2.56 -3.40 -4.35
N THR A 56 1.84 -2.77 -3.42
CA THR A 56 0.98 -1.62 -3.69
C THR A 56 1.78 -0.44 -4.25
N VAL A 57 2.91 -0.09 -3.62
CA VAL A 57 3.80 0.99 -4.08
C VAL A 57 4.34 0.72 -5.48
N MET A 58 4.72 -0.53 -5.77
CA MET A 58 5.16 -0.92 -7.11
C MET A 58 4.01 -0.81 -8.10
N GLY A 59 2.80 -1.24 -7.75
CA GLY A 59 1.59 -1.03 -8.53
C GLY A 59 1.37 0.45 -8.87
N VAL A 60 1.43 1.34 -7.88
CA VAL A 60 1.33 2.80 -8.07
C VAL A 60 2.41 3.32 -9.03
N ARG A 61 3.65 2.82 -8.90
CA ARG A 61 4.76 3.23 -9.78
C ARG A 61 4.54 2.84 -11.24
N PHE A 62 4.00 1.65 -11.52
CA PHE A 62 3.67 1.25 -12.89
C PHE A 62 2.39 1.93 -13.40
N ALA A 63 1.39 2.15 -12.54
CA ALA A 63 0.21 2.92 -12.87
C ALA A 63 0.56 4.36 -13.31
N LYS A 64 1.45 5.05 -12.57
CA LYS A 64 1.95 6.39 -12.92
C LYS A 64 2.69 6.41 -14.27
N GLN A 65 3.36 5.33 -14.66
CA GLN A 65 4.00 5.24 -15.97
C GLN A 65 2.96 5.04 -17.09
N LEU A 66 1.90 4.29 -16.81
CA LEU A 66 0.91 3.87 -17.80
C LEU A 66 -0.23 4.90 -18.03
N VAL A 67 -0.53 5.74 -17.04
CA VAL A 67 -1.67 6.68 -17.03
C VAL A 67 -1.70 7.64 -18.23
N HIS A 68 -0.53 8.03 -18.75
CA HIS A 68 -0.43 8.94 -19.90
C HIS A 68 -0.38 8.22 -21.26
N HIS A 69 -0.45 6.89 -21.28
CA HIS A 69 -0.30 6.04 -22.46
C HIS A 69 -1.46 5.07 -22.68
N THR A 70 -2.60 5.34 -22.02
CA THR A 70 -3.80 4.50 -22.05
C THR A 70 -5.04 5.27 -22.50
N PRO A 71 -6.10 4.57 -22.97
CA PRO A 71 -7.39 5.17 -23.28
C PRO A 71 -8.00 5.86 -22.05
N LYS A 72 -8.93 6.80 -22.29
CA LYS A 72 -9.53 7.65 -21.26
C LYS A 72 -10.09 6.86 -20.06
N GLU A 73 -10.80 5.75 -20.31
CA GLU A 73 -11.49 4.99 -19.26
C GLU A 73 -10.49 4.27 -18.34
N LEU A 74 -9.44 3.66 -18.91
CA LEU A 74 -8.35 3.06 -18.12
C LEU A 74 -7.54 4.14 -17.41
N LYS A 75 -7.32 5.29 -18.05
CA LYS A 75 -6.65 6.43 -17.42
C LYS A 75 -7.36 6.89 -16.14
N GLU A 76 -8.68 7.06 -16.18
CA GLU A 76 -9.47 7.47 -15.01
C GLU A 76 -9.34 6.46 -13.86
N SER A 77 -9.40 5.16 -14.17
CA SER A 77 -9.22 4.09 -13.19
C SER A 77 -7.82 4.09 -12.57
N LEU A 78 -6.78 4.34 -13.38
CA LEU A 78 -5.39 4.47 -12.90
C LEU A 78 -5.22 5.71 -12.00
N GLU A 79 -5.79 6.86 -12.38
CA GLU A 79 -5.73 8.09 -11.58
C GLU A 79 -6.45 7.91 -10.23
N SER A 80 -7.65 7.32 -10.23
CA SER A 80 -8.38 7.00 -9.01
C SER A 80 -7.59 6.07 -8.09
N PHE A 81 -7.01 4.99 -8.62
CA PHE A 81 -6.17 4.07 -7.86
C PHE A 81 -4.95 4.77 -7.24
N ILE A 82 -4.25 5.61 -8.01
CA ILE A 82 -3.06 6.35 -7.53
C ILE A 82 -3.43 7.26 -6.36
N ILE A 83 -4.58 7.94 -6.43
CA ILE A 83 -5.06 8.83 -5.37
C ILE A 83 -5.46 8.03 -4.13
N ALA A 84 -6.26 6.98 -4.30
CA ALA A 84 -6.79 6.18 -3.21
C ALA A 84 -5.70 5.42 -2.42
N THR A 85 -4.56 5.14 -3.04
CA THR A 85 -3.44 4.40 -2.42
C THR A 85 -2.26 5.27 -2.03
N GLN A 86 -2.38 6.61 -2.12
CA GLN A 86 -1.30 7.53 -1.78
C GLN A 86 -0.82 7.36 -0.33
N ASP A 87 -1.74 7.12 0.60
CA ASP A 87 -1.42 6.88 2.01
C ASP A 87 -0.62 5.58 2.22
N ALA A 88 -0.84 4.54 1.41
CA ALA A 88 -0.01 3.33 1.47
C ALA A 88 1.44 3.60 1.05
N VAL A 89 1.65 4.50 0.08
CA VAL A 89 2.99 4.93 -0.33
C VAL A 89 3.69 5.66 0.82
N ASP A 90 2.97 6.58 1.47
CA ASP A 90 3.51 7.34 2.59
C ASP A 90 3.83 6.44 3.79
N VAL A 91 2.95 5.48 4.14
CA VAL A 91 3.21 4.48 5.19
C VAL A 91 4.43 3.62 4.87
N ARG A 92 4.57 3.14 3.65
CA ARG A 92 5.73 2.34 3.23
C ARG A 92 7.01 3.16 3.37
N ASP A 93 7.05 4.36 2.81
CA ASP A 93 8.25 5.21 2.83
C ASP A 93 8.63 5.61 4.26
N MET A 94 7.65 5.82 5.15
CA MET A 94 7.89 6.01 6.59
C MET A 94 8.54 4.80 7.25
N ARG A 95 8.08 3.58 6.93
CA ARG A 95 8.64 2.34 7.51
C ARG A 95 10.08 2.10 7.05
N GLU A 96 10.35 2.27 5.75
CA GLU A 96 11.68 2.01 5.16
C GLU A 96 12.75 3.02 5.57
N HIS A 97 12.37 4.28 5.81
CA HIS A 97 13.29 5.36 6.17
C HIS A 97 13.10 5.82 7.63
N SER A 98 12.62 4.93 8.49
CA SER A 98 12.26 5.26 9.88
C SER A 98 13.43 5.88 10.65
N ASP A 99 14.66 5.41 10.42
CA ASP A 99 15.89 5.96 10.99
C ASP A 99 16.15 7.41 10.56
N GLU A 100 16.00 7.71 9.27
CA GLU A 100 16.13 9.06 8.73
C GLU A 100 15.11 9.99 9.41
N TYR A 101 13.85 9.54 9.54
CA TYR A 101 12.79 10.30 10.22
C TYR A 101 13.07 10.50 11.71
N PHE A 102 13.50 9.46 12.45
CA PHE A 102 13.87 9.56 13.86
C PHE A 102 15.05 10.52 14.08
N LEU A 103 16.00 10.55 13.14
CA LEU A 103 17.14 11.48 13.16
C LEU A 103 16.79 12.85 12.58
N GLY A 104 15.55 13.05 12.15
CA GLY A 104 15.04 14.29 11.60
C GLY A 104 15.67 14.69 10.26
N ARG A 105 16.05 13.73 9.44
CA ARG A 105 16.56 13.89 8.08
C ARG A 105 15.48 13.29 7.16
N GLY A 106 14.84 14.06 6.29
CA GLY A 106 13.75 13.52 5.45
C GLY A 106 12.88 14.59 4.79
N ARG A 107 12.30 14.29 3.63
CA ARG A 107 11.60 15.27 2.75
C ARG A 107 10.22 15.74 3.24
N LYS A 108 9.61 15.07 4.22
CA LYS A 108 8.21 15.32 4.65
C LYS A 108 8.05 15.54 6.17
N LYS A 109 9.11 16.00 6.83
CA LYS A 109 9.22 16.14 8.30
C LYS A 109 8.07 16.93 8.95
N GLU A 110 7.45 17.89 8.27
CA GLU A 110 6.39 18.76 8.81
C GLU A 110 4.98 18.15 8.76
N GLU A 111 4.73 17.20 7.86
CA GLU A 111 3.42 16.53 7.72
C GLU A 111 3.21 15.44 8.79
N PHE A 112 4.30 14.96 9.37
CA PHE A 112 4.31 13.83 10.32
C PHE A 112 4.25 14.24 11.80
N PHE A 113 4.21 15.53 12.13
CA PHE A 113 4.00 16.02 13.50
C PHE A 113 2.60 16.59 13.68
N LYS A 114 1.61 15.73 13.93
CA LYS A 114 0.33 16.15 14.53
C LYS A 114 -0.17 15.13 15.56
N GLY A 115 0.53 15.08 16.69
CA GLY A 115 -0.07 14.63 17.94
C GLY A 115 -0.67 15.84 18.66
N SER A 116 -1.98 15.81 18.93
CA SER A 116 -2.62 16.79 19.81
C SER A 116 -2.29 16.44 21.27
N GLY A 117 -1.48 17.27 21.93
CA GLY A 117 -1.25 17.18 23.38
C GLY A 117 0.13 16.66 23.77
N GLN A 118 0.57 17.05 24.96
CA GLN A 118 1.93 16.87 25.49
C GLN A 118 2.39 15.41 25.50
N GLY A 119 3.06 14.99 24.43
CA GLY A 119 3.71 13.68 24.33
C GLY A 119 4.03 13.35 22.88
N VAL A 120 5.28 13.03 22.59
CA VAL A 120 5.68 12.52 21.27
C VAL A 120 5.14 11.09 21.16
N GLN A 121 4.01 10.90 20.50
CA GLN A 121 3.55 9.60 20.04
C GLN A 121 3.81 9.51 18.54
N CYS A 122 4.90 8.85 18.17
CA CYS A 122 5.20 8.48 16.80
C CYS A 122 4.65 7.07 16.60
N ASP A 123 3.42 6.92 16.13
CA ASP A 123 2.84 5.59 15.89
C ASP A 123 3.12 5.09 14.47
N MET A 124 4.38 5.28 14.02
CA MET A 124 4.89 5.02 12.67
C MET A 124 4.91 3.53 12.29
N SER A 125 4.97 2.66 13.31
CA SER A 125 5.01 1.20 13.18
C SER A 125 3.72 0.54 13.67
N SER A 126 2.74 1.33 14.13
CA SER A 126 1.51 0.73 14.62
C SER A 126 0.68 0.21 13.48
N SER A 127 0.16 -0.98 13.75
CA SER A 127 -0.96 -1.51 13.06
C SER A 127 -2.08 -1.67 14.10
N ILE A 128 -3.18 -0.95 13.92
CA ILE A 128 -4.29 -0.91 14.90
C ILE A 128 -5.56 -1.40 14.21
N GLN A 129 -6.26 -2.33 14.84
CA GLN A 129 -7.60 -2.69 14.39
C GLN A 129 -8.62 -1.76 15.07
N ASN A 130 -9.39 -1.03 14.27
CA ASN A 130 -10.48 -0.17 14.74
C ASN A 130 -11.73 -0.33 13.86
N GLU A 131 -12.73 0.53 14.04
CA GLU A 131 -13.99 0.49 13.28
C GLU A 131 -13.81 0.69 11.76
N ASN A 132 -12.69 1.27 11.34
CA ASN A 132 -12.36 1.52 9.93
C ASN A 132 -11.52 0.38 9.31
N GLY A 133 -11.20 -0.67 10.07
CA GLY A 133 -10.45 -1.83 9.61
C GLY A 133 -9.08 -1.96 10.27
N TYR A 134 -8.18 -2.69 9.60
CA TYR A 134 -6.81 -2.87 10.05
C TYR A 134 -5.93 -1.71 9.56
N MET A 135 -5.85 -0.67 10.37
CA MET A 135 -5.15 0.58 10.05
C MET A 135 -3.64 0.41 10.11
N LEU A 136 -2.95 0.82 9.05
CA LEU A 136 -1.49 0.89 8.95
C LEU A 136 -1.05 2.34 9.15
N GLY A 137 -0.23 2.61 10.17
CA GLY A 137 0.25 3.95 10.49
C GLY A 137 -0.87 4.97 10.75
N ASN A 138 -2.07 4.49 11.08
CA ASN A 138 -3.31 5.27 11.21
C ASN A 138 -3.69 6.10 9.96
N LEU A 139 -3.18 5.72 8.77
CA LEU A 139 -3.45 6.45 7.52
C LEU A 139 -4.35 5.65 6.57
N ILE A 140 -4.10 4.35 6.42
CA ILE A 140 -4.84 3.52 5.47
C ILE A 140 -5.18 2.16 6.05
N ALA A 141 -6.39 1.68 5.79
CA ALA A 141 -6.78 0.32 6.15
C ALA A 141 -6.23 -0.70 5.13
N MET A 142 -5.78 -1.86 5.62
CA MET A 142 -5.35 -2.97 4.77
C MET A 142 -6.47 -3.45 3.84
N GLU A 143 -7.72 -3.35 4.28
CA GLU A 143 -8.93 -3.60 3.50
C GLU A 143 -9.03 -2.65 2.30
N THR A 144 -8.82 -1.34 2.51
CA THR A 144 -8.82 -0.35 1.43
C THR A 144 -7.74 -0.66 0.41
N VAL A 145 -6.51 -0.99 0.86
CA VAL A 145 -5.43 -1.39 -0.05
C VAL A 145 -5.84 -2.59 -0.91
N ARG A 146 -6.40 -3.64 -0.29
CA ARG A 146 -6.88 -4.83 -1.00
C ARG A 146 -7.93 -4.47 -2.05
N ASP A 147 -8.94 -3.69 -1.65
CA ASP A 147 -10.12 -3.44 -2.47
C ASP A 147 -9.79 -2.54 -3.66
N GLU A 148 -8.95 -1.51 -3.47
CA GLU A 148 -8.45 -0.66 -4.55
C GLU A 148 -7.55 -1.43 -5.53
N CYS A 149 -6.65 -2.28 -5.02
CA CYS A 149 -5.82 -3.13 -5.88
C CYS A 149 -6.67 -4.13 -6.66
N GLN A 150 -7.65 -4.76 -6.03
CA GLN A 150 -8.55 -5.72 -6.66
C GLN A 150 -9.43 -5.06 -7.73
N ALA A 151 -9.95 -3.85 -7.46
CA ALA A 151 -10.78 -3.11 -8.40
C ALA A 151 -10.00 -2.78 -9.67
N LEU A 152 -8.78 -2.22 -9.55
CA LEU A 152 -7.95 -1.93 -10.71
C LEU A 152 -7.51 -3.21 -11.44
N LEU A 153 -7.14 -4.27 -10.71
CA LEU A 153 -6.76 -5.56 -11.30
C LEU A 153 -7.88 -6.14 -12.16
N GLN A 154 -9.10 -6.14 -11.62
CA GLN A 154 -10.27 -6.65 -12.32
C GLN A 154 -10.55 -5.81 -13.57
N TYR A 155 -10.50 -4.48 -13.44
CA TYR A 155 -10.70 -3.58 -14.57
C TYR A 155 -9.68 -3.82 -15.69
N ILE A 156 -8.39 -3.99 -15.36
CA ILE A 156 -7.34 -4.28 -16.36
C ILE A 156 -7.62 -5.61 -17.05
N ARG A 157 -8.03 -6.66 -16.32
CA ARG A 157 -8.28 -7.99 -16.88
C ARG A 157 -9.52 -8.07 -17.75
N ASP A 158 -10.55 -7.29 -17.42
CA ASP A 158 -11.79 -7.22 -18.20
C ASP A 158 -11.62 -6.38 -19.48
N ASN A 159 -10.57 -5.56 -19.57
CA ASN A 159 -10.32 -4.63 -20.68
C ASN A 159 -8.94 -4.84 -21.35
N ALA A 160 -8.27 -5.96 -21.10
CA ALA A 160 -7.04 -6.39 -21.78
C ALA A 160 -7.35 -7.19 -23.05
#